data_AF-A0A0P9LHL7-F1
#
_entry.id   AF-A0A0P9LHL7-F1
#
_cell.length_a   1.000
_cell.length_b   1.000
_cell.length_c   1.000
_cell.angle_alpha   90.00
_cell.angle_beta   90.00
_cell.angle_gamma   90.00
#
_symmetry.space_group_name_H-M   'P 1'
#
loop_
_entity.id
_entity.type
_entity.pdbx_description
1 polymer ?
#
loop_
_entity_poly.entity_id
_entity_poly.type
_entity_poly.pdbx_seq_one_letter_code
_entity_poly.pdbx_strand_id
1 'polypeptide(L)'
;MALNHFKQDSIGWWLRRCCWSRTLDYRYPDSAKGEYEETRALLEIQLSPQVYAKSTVHYEDRYLGKGDYMSVAVQNGAGIQIRLPNFVRGHSIHFNVISSKRPWGVLSVEKIDRPLHEDFLDRGQFKQFEQFGTLTNTPAGLASEDFTFPRMPPENEDLIWETWVPLGKDATYLELQIWYPNALINPGEDDRGYLFQMELSPRGDTEIDGLAAVELEVKASSRMGTLTLEVAESTPV
;
A
#
# COMPACT_ATOMS: atom_id res chain seq x y z
N MET A 1 -32.19 13.10 -5.51
CA MET A 1 -30.89 13.35 -4.85
C MET A 1 -30.37 12.02 -4.32
N ALA A 2 -29.58 11.30 -5.11
CA ALA A 2 -29.09 9.97 -4.72
C ALA A 2 -27.79 9.71 -5.48
N LEU A 3 -26.66 10.26 -5.02
CA LEU A 3 -25.34 9.91 -5.59
C LEU A 3 -24.12 10.25 -4.70
N ASN A 4 -24.28 10.45 -3.38
CA ASN A 4 -23.16 10.63 -2.44
C ASN A 4 -22.96 9.45 -1.47
N HIS A 5 -23.64 8.32 -1.69
CA HIS A 5 -23.58 7.17 -0.78
C HIS A 5 -22.36 6.26 -0.97
N PHE A 6 -21.54 6.48 -2.02
CA PHE A 6 -20.52 5.52 -2.47
C PHE A 6 -19.06 5.96 -2.28
N LYS A 7 -18.79 7.12 -1.67
CA LYS A 7 -17.46 7.46 -1.15
C LYS A 7 -17.55 7.69 0.36
N GLN A 8 -17.92 6.64 1.09
CA GLN A 8 -17.81 6.67 2.54
C GLN A 8 -16.39 6.30 2.92
N ASP A 9 -15.51 7.29 2.87
CA ASP A 9 -14.16 7.19 3.42
C ASP A 9 -14.27 6.74 4.89
N SER A 10 -13.32 5.95 5.38
CA SER A 10 -13.36 5.35 6.73
C SER A 10 -13.68 6.34 7.86
N ILE A 11 -13.23 7.60 7.74
CA ILE A 11 -13.57 8.71 8.67
C ILE A 11 -15.08 9.02 8.68
N GLY A 12 -15.71 9.11 7.51
CA GLY A 12 -17.13 9.42 7.40
C GLY A 12 -18.00 8.32 8.01
N TRP A 13 -17.58 7.06 7.85
CA TRP A 13 -18.24 5.94 8.49
C TRP A 13 -18.07 5.96 10.02
N TRP A 14 -16.86 6.26 10.50
CA TRP A 14 -16.60 6.43 11.93
C TRP A 14 -17.44 7.57 12.54
N LEU A 15 -17.48 8.75 11.92
CA LEU A 15 -18.28 9.90 12.37
C LEU A 15 -19.78 9.59 12.43
N ARG A 16 -20.28 8.68 11.60
CA ARG A 16 -21.69 8.24 11.63
C ARG A 16 -21.97 7.30 12.80
N ARG A 17 -20.97 6.57 13.30
CA ARG A 17 -21.10 5.57 14.36
C ARG A 17 -20.60 6.06 15.73
N CYS A 18 -19.83 7.14 15.78
CA CYS A 18 -19.26 7.65 17.02
C CYS A 18 -20.33 8.15 18.01
N CYS A 19 -19.93 8.31 19.27
CA CYS A 19 -20.81 8.81 20.34
C CYS A 19 -21.41 10.20 20.06
N TRP A 20 -20.78 11.02 19.21
CA TRP A 20 -21.26 12.34 18.78
C TRP A 20 -22.24 12.31 17.61
N SER A 21 -22.44 11.16 16.95
CA SER A 21 -23.32 11.03 15.78
C SER A 21 -24.76 11.42 16.10
N ARG A 22 -25.51 12.08 15.22
CA ARG A 22 -26.92 12.43 15.50
C ARG A 22 -27.88 11.23 15.39
N THR A 23 -27.51 10.17 14.68
CA THR A 23 -28.35 8.99 14.44
C THR A 23 -27.98 7.85 15.39
N LEU A 24 -28.85 7.54 16.35
CA LEU A 24 -28.61 6.53 17.38
C LEU A 24 -28.52 5.09 16.82
N ASP A 25 -29.26 4.79 15.76
CA ASP A 25 -29.41 3.43 15.22
C ASP A 25 -28.10 2.78 14.75
N TYR A 26 -27.09 3.59 14.44
CA TYR A 26 -25.80 3.14 13.92
C TYR A 26 -24.64 3.34 14.91
N ARG A 27 -24.91 3.92 16.09
CA ARG A 27 -23.85 4.23 17.05
C ARG A 27 -23.22 2.96 17.62
N TYR A 28 -21.96 3.08 18.04
CA TYR A 28 -21.41 2.11 18.97
C TYR A 28 -22.29 2.04 20.23
N PRO A 29 -22.50 0.85 20.81
CA PRO A 29 -23.30 0.71 22.02
C PRO A 29 -22.69 1.52 23.18
N ASP A 30 -23.53 2.17 23.97
CA ASP A 30 -23.13 2.90 25.18
C ASP A 30 -22.75 1.90 26.29
N SER A 31 -21.56 1.32 26.15
CA SER A 31 -20.99 0.28 26.99
C SER A 31 -19.47 0.32 26.86
N ALA A 32 -18.74 -0.18 27.86
CA ALA A 32 -17.27 -0.24 27.82
C ALA A 32 -16.73 -0.96 26.56
N LYS A 33 -17.46 -1.96 26.04
CA LYS A 33 -17.10 -2.65 24.80
C LYS A 33 -17.26 -1.73 23.58
N GLY A 34 -18.35 -0.96 23.51
CA GLY A 34 -18.61 -0.04 22.41
C GLY A 34 -17.65 1.14 22.39
N GLU A 35 -17.30 1.70 23.55
CA GLU A 35 -16.28 2.75 23.67
C GLU A 35 -14.90 2.26 23.21
N TYR A 36 -14.54 1.02 23.57
CA TYR A 36 -13.32 0.39 23.10
C TYR A 36 -13.32 0.20 21.57
N GLU A 37 -14.42 -0.30 20.99
CA GLU A 37 -14.55 -0.46 19.54
C GLU A 37 -14.52 0.88 18.79
N GLU A 38 -15.16 1.92 19.33
CA GLU A 38 -15.12 3.28 18.77
C GLU A 38 -13.69 3.84 18.74
N THR A 39 -12.97 3.71 19.86
CA THR A 39 -11.58 4.17 20.00
C THR A 39 -10.65 3.37 19.09
N ARG A 40 -10.82 2.04 19.03
CA ARG A 40 -10.05 1.17 18.15
C ARG A 40 -10.24 1.54 16.68
N ALA A 41 -11.48 1.73 16.25
CA ALA A 41 -11.78 2.12 14.86
C ALA A 41 -11.15 3.47 14.48
N LEU A 42 -11.11 4.44 15.41
CA LEU A 42 -10.40 5.70 15.18
C LEU A 42 -8.89 5.50 15.05
N LEU A 43 -8.31 4.65 15.92
CA LEU A 43 -6.89 4.32 15.88
C LEU A 43 -6.52 3.57 14.59
N GLU A 44 -7.36 2.64 14.11
CA GLU A 44 -7.19 1.95 12.84
C GLU A 44 -7.08 2.97 11.68
N ILE A 45 -7.94 3.99 11.68
CA ILE A 45 -7.92 5.07 10.68
C ILE A 45 -6.64 5.91 10.79
N GLN A 46 -6.25 6.31 12.00
CA GLN A 46 -5.04 7.10 12.22
C GLN A 46 -3.76 6.36 11.81
N LEU A 47 -3.74 5.04 11.95
CA LEU A 47 -2.61 4.21 11.56
C LEU A 47 -2.65 3.80 10.08
N SER A 48 -3.68 4.19 9.31
CA SER A 48 -3.79 3.82 7.89
C SER A 48 -2.58 4.33 7.10
N PRO A 49 -1.82 3.44 6.45
CA PRO A 49 -0.71 3.87 5.61
C PRO A 49 -1.23 4.47 4.31
N GLN A 50 -0.38 5.24 3.63
CA GLN A 50 -0.67 5.74 2.28
C GLN A 50 0.27 5.05 1.30
N VAL A 51 -0.27 4.57 0.18
CA VAL A 51 0.52 3.81 -0.80
C VAL A 51 0.47 4.55 -2.13
N TYR A 52 1.64 4.95 -2.62
CA TYR A 52 1.82 5.51 -3.95
C TYR A 52 2.50 4.47 -4.84
N ALA A 53 1.95 4.21 -6.02
CA ALA A 53 2.56 3.28 -6.97
C ALA A 53 2.57 3.86 -8.38
N LYS A 54 3.62 3.54 -9.14
CA LYS A 54 3.85 4.05 -10.49
C LYS A 54 4.53 3.01 -11.37
N SER A 55 4.00 2.78 -12.56
CA SER A 55 4.60 1.83 -13.51
C SER A 55 5.93 2.36 -14.07
N THR A 56 6.94 1.51 -14.17
CA THR A 56 8.18 1.80 -14.88
C THR A 56 8.17 1.19 -16.27
N VAL A 57 8.88 1.81 -17.21
CA VAL A 57 8.95 1.36 -18.61
C VAL A 57 10.38 1.31 -19.11
N HIS A 58 10.65 0.40 -20.05
CA HIS A 58 11.78 0.49 -20.96
C HIS A 58 11.28 0.66 -22.39
N TYR A 59 12.15 1.16 -23.27
CA TYR A 59 11.81 1.36 -24.67
C TYR A 59 12.35 0.20 -25.50
N GLU A 60 11.49 -0.38 -26.33
CA GLU A 60 11.85 -1.43 -27.29
C GLU A 60 11.62 -0.92 -28.72
N ASP A 61 12.56 -1.17 -29.62
CA ASP A 61 12.39 -0.88 -31.03
C ASP A 61 11.57 -1.99 -31.70
N ARG A 62 10.38 -1.62 -32.20
CA ARG A 62 9.51 -2.53 -32.95
C ARG A 62 9.60 -2.25 -34.43
N TYR A 63 9.90 -3.29 -35.19
CA TYR A 63 9.95 -3.24 -36.64
C TYR A 63 8.55 -3.07 -37.24
N LEU A 64 8.37 -2.05 -38.07
CA LEU A 64 7.09 -1.71 -38.72
C LEU A 64 7.00 -2.18 -40.18
N GLY A 65 8.06 -2.81 -40.71
CA GLY A 65 8.19 -3.11 -42.13
C GLY A 65 8.98 -2.03 -42.89
N LYS A 66 9.54 -2.40 -44.05
CA LYS A 66 10.28 -1.49 -44.97
C LYS A 66 11.48 -0.74 -44.37
N GLY A 67 12.05 -1.23 -43.26
CA GLY A 67 13.23 -0.62 -42.64
C GLY A 67 12.90 0.40 -41.55
N ASP A 68 11.62 0.66 -41.30
CA ASP A 68 11.19 1.57 -40.25
C ASP A 68 11.07 0.86 -38.90
N TYR A 69 11.52 1.55 -37.86
CA TYR A 69 11.42 1.13 -36.46
C TYR A 69 10.66 2.18 -35.66
N MET A 70 9.89 1.74 -34.68
CA MET A 70 9.24 2.62 -33.73
C MET A 70 9.62 2.20 -32.32
N SER A 71 10.05 3.18 -31.53
CA SER A 71 10.32 3.00 -30.11
C SER A 71 9.01 2.94 -29.34
N VAL A 72 8.76 1.83 -28.64
CA VAL A 72 7.53 1.59 -27.88
C VAL A 72 7.88 1.42 -26.41
N ALA A 73 7.21 2.18 -25.54
CA ALA A 73 7.32 2.01 -24.10
C ALA A 73 6.63 0.70 -23.67
N VAL A 74 7.38 -0.17 -22.99
CA VAL A 74 6.91 -1.45 -22.47
C VAL A 74 7.12 -1.47 -20.96
N GLN A 75 6.09 -1.84 -20.21
CA GLN A 75 6.18 -1.97 -18.76
C GLN A 75 7.18 -3.06 -18.37
N ASN A 76 8.04 -2.74 -17.40
CA ASN A 76 9.01 -3.69 -16.83
C ASN A 76 8.94 -3.81 -15.30
N GLY A 77 8.13 -3.00 -14.64
CA GLY A 77 8.06 -2.95 -13.20
C GLY A 77 7.15 -1.87 -12.66
N ALA A 78 7.21 -1.69 -11.35
CA ALA A 78 6.57 -0.58 -10.66
C ALA A 78 7.46 -0.10 -9.51
N GLY A 79 7.58 1.22 -9.38
CA GLY A 79 8.02 1.85 -8.15
C GLY A 79 6.84 1.94 -7.18
N ILE A 80 7.12 1.74 -5.90
CA ILE A 80 6.14 1.74 -4.82
C ILE A 80 6.71 2.56 -3.67
N GLN A 81 5.90 3.45 -3.11
CA GLN A 81 6.21 4.15 -1.87
C GLN A 81 5.09 3.91 -0.87
N ILE A 82 5.44 3.44 0.33
CA ILE A 82 4.52 3.27 1.44
C ILE A 82 4.89 4.31 2.49
N ARG A 83 3.97 5.23 2.76
CA ARG A 83 4.04 6.13 3.90
C ARG A 83 3.40 5.44 5.09
N LEU A 84 4.24 5.10 6.06
CA LEU A 84 3.87 4.48 7.32
C LEU A 84 3.82 5.55 8.43
N PRO A 85 2.81 5.53 9.30
CA PRO A 85 2.72 6.46 10.43
C PRO A 85 3.93 6.35 11.35
N ASN A 86 4.38 7.46 11.94
CA ASN A 86 5.53 7.47 12.86
C ASN A 86 5.40 6.50 14.07
N PHE A 87 4.19 6.14 14.47
CA PHE A 87 3.90 5.24 15.59
C PHE A 87 4.36 3.78 15.37
N VAL A 88 4.69 3.40 14.13
CA VAL A 88 5.17 2.03 13.81
C VAL A 88 6.65 1.82 14.14
N ARG A 89 7.37 2.86 14.59
CA ARG A 89 8.79 2.76 14.95
C ARG A 89 9.00 1.76 16.10
N GLY A 90 10.11 1.03 16.03
CA GLY A 90 10.42 -0.05 16.99
C GLY A 90 9.56 -1.31 16.83
N HIS A 91 8.71 -1.37 15.81
CA HIS A 91 7.83 -2.51 15.55
C HIS A 91 8.16 -3.18 14.22
N SER A 92 7.95 -4.49 14.17
CA SER A 92 8.03 -5.27 12.94
C SER A 92 6.69 -5.21 12.23
N ILE A 93 6.69 -4.79 10.96
CA ILE A 93 5.49 -4.69 10.13
C ILE A 93 5.45 -5.87 9.19
N HIS A 94 4.29 -6.52 9.09
CA HIS A 94 4.11 -7.63 8.17
C HIS A 94 3.36 -7.18 6.92
N PHE A 95 3.72 -7.71 5.75
CA PHE A 95 2.99 -7.40 4.53
C PHE A 95 3.05 -8.52 3.50
N ASN A 96 2.02 -8.55 2.65
CA ASN A 96 1.94 -9.39 1.46
C ASN A 96 1.83 -8.49 0.24
N VAL A 97 2.56 -8.84 -0.82
CA VAL A 97 2.54 -8.12 -2.08
C VAL A 97 2.37 -9.08 -3.24
N ILE A 98 1.39 -8.81 -4.10
CA ILE A 98 1.17 -9.57 -5.33
C ILE A 98 0.95 -8.61 -6.50
N SER A 99 1.15 -9.13 -7.70
CA SER A 99 0.65 -8.48 -8.91
C SER A 99 -0.56 -9.23 -9.43
N SER A 100 -1.49 -8.50 -10.03
CA SER A 100 -2.70 -9.06 -10.61
C SER A 100 -3.02 -8.39 -11.93
N LYS A 101 -3.86 -9.05 -12.72
CA LYS A 101 -4.30 -8.57 -14.03
C LYS A 101 -5.80 -8.68 -14.15
N ARG A 102 -6.37 -7.89 -15.06
CA ARG A 102 -7.77 -8.00 -15.45
C ARG A 102 -7.86 -8.56 -16.86
N PRO A 103 -8.13 -9.88 -17.03
CA PRO A 103 -8.29 -10.46 -18.35
C PRO A 103 -9.39 -9.72 -19.14
N TRP A 104 -9.05 -9.31 -20.36
CA TRP A 104 -9.94 -8.59 -21.29
C TRP A 104 -10.59 -7.31 -20.74
N GLY A 105 -10.12 -6.75 -19.61
CA GLY A 105 -10.64 -5.52 -19.02
C GLY A 105 -12.05 -5.61 -18.40
N VAL A 106 -12.72 -6.76 -18.46
CA VAL A 106 -14.09 -6.97 -17.94
C VAL A 106 -14.22 -8.15 -16.98
N LEU A 107 -13.25 -9.07 -16.93
CA LEU A 107 -13.31 -10.19 -15.99
C LEU A 107 -12.88 -9.78 -14.57
N SER A 108 -13.07 -10.71 -13.64
CA SER A 108 -12.51 -10.62 -12.29
C SER A 108 -10.99 -10.49 -12.34
N VAL A 109 -10.43 -9.84 -11.33
CA VAL A 109 -8.98 -9.70 -11.20
C VAL A 109 -8.39 -11.07 -10.88
N GLU A 110 -7.30 -11.42 -11.56
CA GLU A 110 -6.58 -12.69 -11.37
C GLU A 110 -5.15 -12.42 -10.94
N LYS A 111 -4.67 -13.13 -9.92
CA LYS A 111 -3.28 -13.09 -9.47
C LYS A 111 -2.33 -13.55 -10.57
N ILE A 112 -1.19 -12.88 -10.68
CA ILE A 112 -0.05 -13.36 -11.46
C ILE A 112 0.88 -14.11 -10.51
N ASP A 113 1.17 -15.37 -10.83
CA ASP A 113 2.02 -16.26 -10.03
C ASP A 113 3.52 -15.95 -10.21
N ARG A 114 3.91 -14.72 -9.90
CA ARG A 114 5.29 -14.30 -9.77
C ARG A 114 5.53 -13.83 -8.33
N PRO A 115 6.50 -14.41 -7.60
CA PRO A 115 6.84 -13.91 -6.27
C PRO A 115 7.47 -12.53 -6.41
N LEU A 116 6.94 -11.55 -5.67
CA LEU A 116 7.50 -10.20 -5.60
C LEU A 116 8.23 -9.95 -4.28
N HIS A 117 8.19 -10.93 -3.37
CA HIS A 117 8.52 -10.72 -1.98
C HIS A 117 10.01 -10.37 -1.77
N GLU A 118 10.91 -11.11 -2.40
CA GLU A 118 12.36 -10.86 -2.34
C GLU A 118 12.71 -9.50 -2.95
N ASP A 119 12.26 -9.23 -4.18
CA ASP A 119 12.50 -7.95 -4.85
C ASP A 119 11.99 -6.75 -4.05
N PHE A 120 10.84 -6.88 -3.38
CA PHE A 120 10.25 -5.80 -2.60
C PHE A 120 11.12 -5.39 -1.41
N LEU A 121 11.72 -6.35 -0.70
CA LEU A 121 12.61 -6.08 0.43
C LEU A 121 14.02 -5.69 -0.02
N ASP A 122 14.63 -6.46 -0.92
CA ASP A 122 16.04 -6.30 -1.31
C ASP A 122 16.32 -4.98 -2.02
N ARG A 123 15.29 -4.41 -2.65
CA ARG A 123 15.36 -3.14 -3.40
C ARG A 123 14.78 -1.96 -2.65
N GLY A 124 14.25 -2.20 -1.45
CA GLY A 124 13.57 -1.18 -0.70
C GLY A 124 14.48 -0.39 0.23
N GLN A 125 14.13 0.87 0.45
CA GLN A 125 14.89 1.80 1.27
C GLN A 125 13.99 2.85 1.92
N PHE A 126 14.42 3.36 3.07
CA PHE A 126 13.73 4.48 3.70
C PHE A 126 14.08 5.81 3.01
N LYS A 127 13.09 6.64 2.75
CA LYS A 127 13.23 7.97 2.17
C LYS A 127 12.73 9.05 3.11
N GLN A 128 13.15 10.29 2.86
CA GLN A 128 12.66 11.47 3.58
C GLN A 128 11.22 11.79 3.19
N PHE A 129 10.47 12.37 4.11
CA PHE A 129 9.04 12.66 3.96
C PHE A 129 8.70 13.42 2.67
N GLU A 130 9.55 14.36 2.27
CA GLU A 130 9.36 15.22 1.10
C GLU A 130 9.42 14.45 -0.24
N GLN A 131 9.94 13.21 -0.23
CA GLN A 131 10.07 12.37 -1.42
C GLN A 131 8.80 11.55 -1.70
N PHE A 132 7.76 11.66 -0.87
CA PHE A 132 6.49 10.99 -1.15
C PHE A 132 5.85 11.51 -2.44
N GLY A 133 5.38 10.60 -3.29
CA GLY A 133 4.81 10.91 -4.60
C GLY A 133 5.85 11.15 -5.70
N THR A 134 7.15 11.14 -5.39
CA THR A 134 8.20 11.39 -6.39
C THR A 134 8.89 10.10 -6.83
N LEU A 135 8.23 9.34 -7.70
CA LEU A 135 8.83 8.17 -8.36
C LEU A 135 9.28 8.47 -9.79
N THR A 136 10.44 7.93 -10.17
CA THR A 136 10.92 7.97 -11.56
C THR A 136 10.21 6.93 -12.42
N ASN A 137 10.29 7.08 -13.75
CA ASN A 137 9.71 6.10 -14.69
C ASN A 137 10.67 4.95 -15.03
N THR A 138 11.84 4.94 -14.41
CA THR A 138 12.92 3.98 -14.63
C THR A 138 13.06 3.05 -13.44
N PRO A 139 13.53 1.81 -13.63
CA PRO A 139 13.82 0.92 -12.51
C PRO A 139 14.75 1.57 -11.50
N ALA A 140 14.42 1.44 -10.21
CA ALA A 140 15.36 1.76 -9.15
C ALA A 140 16.47 0.71 -9.11
N GLY A 141 17.70 1.13 -8.80
CA GLY A 141 18.82 0.22 -8.55
C GLY A 141 18.59 -0.65 -7.31
N LEU A 142 19.54 -1.53 -6.99
CA LEU A 142 19.47 -2.29 -5.73
C LEU A 142 19.66 -1.31 -4.56
N ALA A 143 18.92 -1.50 -3.47
CA ALA A 143 19.11 -0.69 -2.26
C ALA A 143 20.53 -0.88 -1.69
N SER A 144 21.12 -2.08 -1.85
CA SER A 144 22.50 -2.36 -1.46
C SER A 144 23.56 -1.57 -2.24
N GLU A 145 23.23 -1.09 -3.44
CA GLU A 145 24.12 -0.27 -4.27
C GLU A 145 23.97 1.23 -3.97
N ASP A 146 22.88 1.60 -3.29
CA ASP A 146 22.62 2.95 -2.82
C ASP A 146 23.28 3.15 -1.44
N PHE A 147 24.54 3.54 -1.44
CA PHE A 147 25.30 3.85 -0.21
C PHE A 147 24.82 5.12 0.50
N THR A 148 23.77 5.78 0.00
CA THR A 148 23.09 6.86 0.73
C THR A 148 22.13 6.29 1.77
N PHE A 149 22.66 5.41 2.65
CA PHE A 149 21.95 4.93 3.82
C PHE A 149 21.30 6.11 4.55
N PRO A 150 19.97 6.11 4.76
CA PRO A 150 19.34 7.23 5.42
C PRO A 150 19.68 7.16 6.91
N ARG A 151 19.97 8.33 7.52
CA ARG A 151 19.56 8.51 8.91
C ARG A 151 18.05 8.27 8.93
N MET A 152 17.58 7.41 9.82
CA MET A 152 16.14 7.28 10.08
C MET A 152 15.53 8.70 10.14
N PRO A 153 14.42 8.95 9.41
CA PRO A 153 13.76 10.26 9.47
C PRO A 153 13.48 10.65 10.92
N PRO A 154 13.44 11.96 11.24
CA PRO A 154 13.11 12.46 12.57
C PRO A 154 11.94 11.74 13.23
N GLU A 155 11.97 11.59 14.55
CA GLU A 155 11.01 10.80 15.32
C GLU A 155 9.54 11.22 15.09
N ASN A 156 9.31 12.51 14.89
CA ASN A 156 7.98 13.08 14.67
C ASN A 156 7.47 12.91 13.22
N GLU A 157 8.30 12.45 12.30
CA GLU A 157 7.96 12.28 10.89
C GLU A 157 7.55 10.85 10.56
N ASP A 158 6.58 10.74 9.66
CA ASP A 158 6.19 9.47 9.04
C ASP A 158 7.35 8.87 8.24
N LEU A 159 7.34 7.56 8.13
CA LEU A 159 8.36 6.81 7.41
C LEU A 159 7.92 6.56 5.99
N ILE A 160 8.82 6.75 5.03
CA ILE A 160 8.56 6.36 3.64
C ILE A 160 9.44 5.18 3.30
N TRP A 161 8.81 4.04 3.01
CA TRP A 161 9.46 2.89 2.40
C TRP A 161 9.29 2.97 0.89
N GLU A 162 10.38 3.21 0.16
CA GLU A 162 10.41 3.20 -1.31
C GLU A 162 11.05 1.92 -1.81
N THR A 163 10.42 1.23 -2.77
CA THR A 163 10.97 0.05 -3.41
C THR A 163 10.58 -0.02 -4.89
N TRP A 164 11.22 -0.91 -5.65
CA TRP A 164 10.87 -1.21 -7.02
C TRP A 164 10.74 -2.72 -7.19
N VAL A 165 9.68 -3.17 -7.86
CA VAL A 165 9.47 -4.59 -8.16
C VAL A 165 9.35 -4.83 -9.66
N PRO A 166 9.96 -5.91 -10.18
CA PRO A 166 9.85 -6.26 -11.59
C PRO A 166 8.50 -6.89 -11.89
N LEU A 167 7.79 -6.35 -12.87
CA LEU A 167 6.44 -6.76 -13.24
C LEU A 167 6.36 -7.14 -14.71
N GLY A 168 5.47 -8.08 -15.01
CA GLY A 168 5.13 -8.43 -16.39
C GLY A 168 4.37 -7.30 -17.08
N LYS A 169 4.41 -7.30 -18.42
CA LYS A 169 3.64 -6.37 -19.27
C LYS A 169 2.12 -6.52 -19.14
N ASP A 170 1.66 -7.64 -18.59
CA ASP A 170 0.25 -7.95 -18.37
C ASP A 170 -0.23 -7.59 -16.96
N ALA A 171 0.67 -7.22 -16.03
CA ALA A 171 0.29 -6.75 -14.71
C ALA A 171 -0.44 -5.42 -14.82
N THR A 172 -1.68 -5.39 -14.32
CA THR A 172 -2.55 -4.20 -14.34
C THR A 172 -2.63 -3.57 -12.95
N TYR A 173 -2.61 -4.38 -11.90
CA TYR A 173 -2.68 -3.93 -10.53
C TYR A 173 -1.53 -4.48 -9.69
N LEU A 174 -1.22 -3.74 -8.65
CA LEU A 174 -0.43 -4.22 -7.52
C LEU A 174 -1.33 -4.23 -6.29
N GLU A 175 -1.37 -5.37 -5.61
CA GLU A 175 -2.16 -5.52 -4.39
C GLU A 175 -1.24 -5.72 -3.20
N LEU A 176 -1.54 -4.99 -2.14
CA LEU A 176 -0.76 -4.96 -0.92
C LEU A 176 -1.67 -5.20 0.28
N GLN A 177 -1.21 -6.01 1.21
CA GLN A 177 -1.83 -6.17 2.52
C GLN A 177 -0.79 -5.88 3.60
N ILE A 178 -1.10 -5.01 4.56
CA ILE A 178 -0.20 -4.60 5.64
C ILE A 178 -0.84 -4.95 6.99
N TRP A 179 -0.07 -5.54 7.89
CA TRP A 179 -0.45 -5.79 9.28
C TRP A 179 0.56 -5.14 10.22
N TYR A 180 0.02 -4.45 11.22
CA TYR A 180 0.78 -4.00 12.38
C TYR A 180 0.69 -5.03 13.50
N PRO A 181 1.68 -5.07 14.41
CA PRO A 181 1.66 -6.02 15.50
C PRO A 181 0.60 -5.66 16.54
N ASN A 182 0.15 -6.68 17.27
CA ASN A 182 -0.85 -6.55 18.35
C ASN A 182 -0.43 -5.58 19.47
N ALA A 183 0.87 -5.33 19.61
CA ALA A 183 1.41 -4.34 20.54
C ALA A 183 1.01 -2.91 20.18
N LEU A 184 0.87 -2.61 18.88
CA LEU A 184 0.46 -1.31 18.37
C LEU A 184 -1.05 -1.20 18.25
N ILE A 185 -1.69 -2.21 17.66
CA ILE A 185 -3.15 -2.25 17.51
C ILE A 185 -3.65 -3.69 17.53
N ASN A 186 -4.68 -3.92 18.33
CA ASN A 186 -5.31 -5.24 18.39
C ASN A 186 -6.15 -5.44 17.12
N PRO A 187 -5.80 -6.39 16.23
CA PRO A 187 -6.67 -6.73 15.12
C PRO A 187 -7.96 -7.27 15.72
N GLY A 188 -9.10 -6.66 15.38
CA GLY A 188 -10.40 -7.21 15.76
C GLY A 188 -10.59 -8.65 15.26
N GLU A 189 -11.74 -9.25 15.53
CA GLU A 189 -12.03 -10.65 15.16
C GLU A 189 -11.81 -10.97 13.66
N ASP A 190 -11.88 -9.96 12.80
CA ASP A 190 -11.72 -10.09 11.36
C ASP A 190 -10.27 -10.00 10.84
N ASP A 191 -9.32 -9.53 11.65
CA ASP A 191 -7.86 -9.45 11.37
C ASP A 191 -7.45 -9.16 9.91
N ARG A 192 -8.11 -8.17 9.31
CA ARG A 192 -8.07 -7.94 7.85
C ARG A 192 -6.78 -7.27 7.38
N GLY A 193 -6.06 -6.57 8.26
CA GLY A 193 -4.99 -5.67 7.87
C GLY A 193 -5.48 -4.51 6.98
N TYR A 194 -4.55 -3.69 6.52
CA TYR A 194 -4.80 -2.64 5.53
C TYR A 194 -4.61 -3.20 4.13
N LEU A 195 -5.56 -2.96 3.24
CA LEU A 195 -5.67 -3.57 1.93
C LEU A 195 -5.66 -2.50 0.85
N PHE A 196 -4.76 -2.64 -0.11
CA PHE A 196 -4.61 -1.70 -1.21
C PHE A 196 -4.61 -2.45 -2.54
N GLN A 197 -5.28 -1.88 -3.53
CA GLN A 197 -5.18 -2.31 -4.93
C GLN A 197 -4.91 -1.06 -5.77
N MET A 198 -3.70 -0.94 -6.28
CA MET A 198 -3.29 0.22 -7.08
C MET A 198 -3.24 -0.15 -8.55
N GLU A 199 -3.93 0.63 -9.39
CA GLU A 199 -3.81 0.51 -10.84
C GLU A 199 -2.46 1.07 -11.30
N LEU A 200 -1.71 0.25 -12.05
CA LEU A 200 -0.39 0.61 -12.51
C LEU A 200 -0.49 1.55 -13.70
N SER A 201 -0.06 2.80 -13.50
CA SER A 201 -0.02 3.79 -14.55
C SER A 201 1.30 4.57 -14.58
N PRO A 202 1.71 5.12 -15.74
CA PRO A 202 2.91 5.95 -15.83
C PRO A 202 2.79 7.30 -15.10
N ARG A 203 1.57 7.71 -14.72
CA ARG A 203 1.34 8.91 -13.91
C ARG A 203 1.53 8.61 -12.42
N GLY A 204 1.27 7.37 -12.04
CA GLY A 204 1.18 6.91 -10.67
C GLY A 204 -0.12 7.36 -10.00
N ASP A 205 -0.48 6.66 -8.94
CA ASP A 205 -1.67 6.93 -8.14
C ASP A 205 -1.42 6.67 -6.66
N THR A 206 -2.14 7.37 -5.80
CA THR A 206 -2.03 7.25 -4.34
C THR A 206 -3.35 6.73 -3.77
N GLU A 207 -3.27 5.59 -3.07
CA GLU A 207 -4.39 5.05 -2.30
C GLU A 207 -4.18 5.31 -0.80
N ILE A 208 -5.25 5.71 -0.11
CA ILE A 208 -5.20 6.20 1.28
C ILE A 208 -6.16 5.45 2.21
N ASP A 209 -7.20 4.80 1.68
CA ASP A 209 -8.19 4.09 2.48
C ASP A 209 -7.97 2.57 2.43
N GLY A 210 -6.99 2.10 3.19
CA GLY A 210 -6.69 0.68 3.31
C GLY A 210 -7.73 -0.13 4.11
N LEU A 211 -8.73 0.52 4.71
CA LEU A 211 -9.74 -0.14 5.55
C LEU A 211 -11.03 -0.45 4.79
N ALA A 212 -11.13 -0.01 3.53
CA ALA A 212 -12.27 -0.32 2.68
C ALA A 212 -12.47 -1.84 2.57
N ALA A 213 -13.72 -2.28 2.70
CA ALA A 213 -14.09 -3.69 2.60
C ALA A 213 -14.04 -4.15 1.13
N VAL A 214 -12.83 -4.36 0.62
CA VAL A 214 -12.59 -4.85 -0.75
C VAL A 214 -12.16 -6.31 -0.70
N GLU A 215 -12.72 -7.15 -1.57
CA GLU A 215 -12.22 -8.50 -1.82
C GLU A 215 -11.06 -8.41 -2.80
N LEU A 216 -9.87 -8.78 -2.33
CA LEU A 216 -8.62 -8.72 -3.06
C LEU A 216 -7.95 -10.09 -3.08
N GLU A 217 -7.26 -10.41 -4.16
CA GLU A 217 -6.53 -11.66 -4.35
C GLU A 217 -5.39 -11.80 -3.35
N VAL A 218 -4.83 -10.69 -2.87
CA VAL A 218 -3.77 -10.70 -1.84
C VAL A 218 -4.22 -11.40 -0.54
N LYS A 219 -5.52 -11.37 -0.21
CA LYS A 219 -6.09 -12.05 0.98
C LYS A 219 -5.96 -13.56 0.93
N ALA A 220 -5.91 -14.15 -0.26
CA ALA A 220 -5.71 -15.59 -0.42
C ALA A 220 -4.26 -16.02 -0.10
N SER A 221 -3.34 -15.05 0.06
CA SER A 221 -1.95 -15.33 0.41
C SER A 221 -1.83 -15.62 1.91
N SER A 222 -1.15 -16.72 2.25
CA SER A 222 -0.96 -17.17 3.63
C SER A 222 -0.12 -16.20 4.45
N ARG A 223 -0.40 -16.10 5.75
CA ARG A 223 0.46 -15.43 6.74
C ARG A 223 1.82 -16.10 6.93
N MET A 224 1.96 -17.37 6.56
CA MET A 224 3.24 -18.09 6.70
C MET A 224 4.32 -17.65 5.69
N GLY A 225 3.98 -16.76 4.74
CA GLY A 225 4.91 -16.19 3.76
C GLY A 225 4.94 -14.67 3.78
N THR A 226 4.44 -14.03 4.84
CA THR A 226 4.46 -12.56 4.96
C THR A 226 5.87 -12.05 5.10
N LEU A 227 6.15 -10.97 4.38
CA LEU A 227 7.38 -10.22 4.53
C LEU A 227 7.35 -9.48 5.86
N THR A 228 8.53 -9.33 6.45
CA THR A 228 8.71 -8.56 7.67
C THR A 228 9.63 -7.39 7.37
N LEU A 229 9.12 -6.18 7.56
CA LEU A 229 9.91 -4.96 7.55
C LEU A 229 10.21 -4.58 9.00
N GLU A 230 11.49 -4.65 9.37
CA GLU A 230 11.95 -4.19 10.67
C GLU A 230 12.10 -2.67 10.65
N VAL A 231 11.37 -1.99 11.54
CA VAL A 231 11.45 -0.54 11.68
C VAL A 231 12.25 -0.22 12.92
N ALA A 232 13.44 0.36 12.73
CA ALA A 232 14.28 0.78 13.83
C ALA A 232 13.59 1.82 14.73
N GLU A 233 13.94 1.81 16.02
CA GLU A 233 13.60 2.92 16.91
C GLU A 233 14.29 4.21 16.44
N SER A 234 13.70 5.35 16.82
CA SER A 234 14.29 6.67 16.61
C SER A 234 15.64 6.75 17.34
N THR A 235 16.68 7.29 16.69
CA THR A 235 17.80 7.85 17.46
C THR A 235 17.31 9.12 18.14
N PRO A 236 17.39 9.24 19.48
CA PRO A 236 17.06 10.48 20.17
C PRO A 236 17.96 11.61 19.66
N VAL A 237 17.35 12.79 19.45
CA VAL A 237 18.03 14.01 18.99
C VAL A 237 18.92 14.58 20.10
#